data_AF-A0A9W6QP50-F1
#
_entry.id   AF-A0A9W6QP50-F1
#
_cell.length_a   1.000
_cell.length_b   1.000
_cell.length_c   1.000
_cell.angle_alpha   90.00
_cell.angle_beta   90.00
_cell.angle_gamma   90.00
#
_symmetry.space_group_name_H-M   'P 1'
#
loop_
_entity.id
_entity.type
_entity.pdbx_description
1 polymer ?
#
loop_
_entity_poly.entity_id
_entity_poly.type
_entity_poly.pdbx_seq_one_letter_code
_entity_poly.pdbx_strand_id
1 'polypeptide(L)'
;MSGAVSITPPVGGLAALGVESRVLATPWSRMVRGIGLGQHPVGHDAAAADRIRHTFAALAGRGVEEADPYGRFARLLVELALDHARDGAVEPARMSAVLAAAREHPNPYFRVMAGCVAADAFGKLGLGGQLARLPGADPAAELQAAVEGIEADRIRDENAGRHGHYERLSASSAVLLALGQLGATVEPGRLLGALDLLDGVPSPFFRGRGGSVLLAAAMLLGREDLLTEGGRDRIAETLRYLGHTGPGATSPVFPQPMSPAFVEVYPLLTMLNAISMSGRAGDYLRLGEDRVAQAGSLMGALRPVERTHMGLYYVVALHNLGVLDEQVPDLDRFAEDLVGQWRTTPPGENYFLNGISYAYLIQTAVFTGRPDLVTEEFLDRYVDSFPDLDRTDDDRVNRPYPFAYAFNALAEIGCDDLLFQPRRAYGGAAPVDWVVSRLSPGARAEPRLYMLHHALISYALRMREPAPEAPVFRDFVFPADT
;
A
#
# COMPACT_ATOMS: atom_id res chain seq x y z
N MET A 1 -5.03 27.00 25.46
CA MET A 1 -5.09 25.74 26.24
C MET A 1 -5.21 24.64 25.20
N SER A 2 -4.09 23.96 24.90
CA SER A 2 -4.07 22.84 23.96
C SER A 2 -4.78 21.67 24.66
N GLY A 3 -5.88 21.20 24.06
CA GLY A 3 -6.45 19.92 24.43
C GLY A 3 -5.55 18.85 23.84
N ALA A 4 -5.19 17.83 24.63
CA ALA A 4 -4.44 16.70 24.09
C ALA A 4 -5.20 16.13 22.88
N VAL A 5 -4.53 15.97 21.74
CA VAL A 5 -5.11 15.27 20.58
C VAL A 5 -5.43 13.84 21.01
N SER A 6 -6.70 13.46 20.87
CA SER A 6 -7.16 12.10 21.19
C SER A 6 -6.96 11.21 19.97
N ILE A 7 -5.85 10.49 19.93
CA ILE A 7 -5.62 9.46 18.91
C ILE A 7 -6.45 8.22 19.25
N THR A 8 -7.17 7.71 18.25
CA THR A 8 -7.86 6.41 18.35
C THR A 8 -7.06 5.38 17.55
N PRO A 9 -6.16 4.61 18.19
CA PRO A 9 -5.35 3.66 17.46
C PRO A 9 -6.24 2.53 16.90
N PRO A 10 -6.08 2.15 15.62
CA PRO A 10 -6.85 1.07 14.99
C PRO A 10 -6.54 -0.32 15.55
N VAL A 11 -5.39 -0.49 16.21
CA VAL A 11 -4.90 -1.76 16.75
C VAL A 11 -4.17 -1.51 18.08
N GLY A 12 -4.14 -2.52 18.95
CA GLY A 12 -3.47 -2.46 20.25
C GLY A 12 -1.95 -2.67 20.23
N GLY A 13 -1.35 -2.87 19.07
CA GLY A 13 0.08 -3.18 18.89
C GLY A 13 0.31 -4.37 17.95
N LEU A 14 1.57 -4.81 17.81
CA LEU A 14 1.99 -5.84 16.84
C LEU A 14 1.22 -7.16 16.99
N ALA A 15 1.05 -7.62 18.23
CA ALA A 15 0.33 -8.87 18.53
C ALA A 15 -1.17 -8.82 18.19
N ALA A 16 -1.74 -7.63 17.98
CA ALA A 16 -3.14 -7.44 17.58
C ALA A 16 -3.32 -7.27 16.07
N LEU A 17 -2.24 -7.32 15.28
CA LEU A 17 -2.33 -7.24 13.82
C LEU A 17 -2.90 -8.53 13.24
N GLY A 18 -3.97 -8.40 12.44
CA GLY A 18 -4.47 -9.49 11.59
C GLY A 18 -3.48 -9.89 10.50
N VAL A 19 -3.74 -11.02 9.83
CA VAL A 19 -2.84 -11.54 8.79
C VAL A 19 -2.71 -10.57 7.62
N GLU A 20 -3.82 -9.92 7.20
CA GLU A 20 -3.78 -8.94 6.11
C GLU A 20 -2.84 -7.77 6.48
N SER A 21 -2.92 -7.26 7.70
CA SER A 21 -2.07 -6.18 8.18
C SER A 21 -0.61 -6.60 8.36
N ARG A 22 -0.32 -7.85 8.71
CA ARG A 22 1.06 -8.36 8.82
C ARG A 22 1.72 -8.57 7.45
N VAL A 23 0.96 -9.02 6.45
CA VAL A 23 1.46 -9.22 5.08
C VAL A 23 1.55 -7.88 4.32
N LEU A 24 0.57 -7.00 4.49
CA LEU A 24 0.43 -5.72 3.77
C LEU A 24 0.51 -4.52 4.73
N ALA A 25 1.50 -4.52 5.63
CA ALA A 25 1.58 -3.55 6.73
C ALA A 25 1.71 -2.09 6.30
N THR A 26 2.44 -1.82 5.23
CA THR A 26 2.96 -0.46 5.01
C THR A 26 2.06 0.41 4.15
N PRO A 27 2.13 1.75 4.30
CA PRO A 27 1.33 2.68 3.51
C PRO A 27 1.57 2.52 2.01
N TRP A 28 2.77 2.08 1.61
CA TRP A 28 3.12 1.91 0.21
C TRP A 28 2.29 0.88 -0.53
N SER A 29 2.04 -0.29 0.08
CA SER A 29 1.18 -1.32 -0.53
C SER A 29 -0.23 -0.77 -0.78
N ARG A 30 -0.78 -0.04 0.19
CA ARG A 30 -2.11 0.57 0.07
C ARG A 30 -2.13 1.70 -0.96
N MET A 31 -1.26 2.69 -0.83
CA MET A 31 -1.34 3.91 -1.64
C MET A 31 -0.82 3.72 -3.06
N VAL A 32 0.25 2.95 -3.27
CA VAL A 32 0.85 2.79 -4.60
C VAL A 32 0.23 1.62 -5.35
N ARG A 33 -0.07 0.51 -4.66
CA ARG A 33 -0.60 -0.70 -5.30
C ARG A 33 -2.11 -0.89 -5.10
N GLY A 34 -2.79 -0.10 -4.26
CA GLY A 34 -4.22 -0.30 -4.03
C GLY A 34 -4.56 -1.67 -3.39
N ILE A 35 -3.58 -2.32 -2.75
CA ILE A 35 -3.79 -3.61 -2.07
C ILE A 35 -3.86 -3.38 -0.56
N GLY A 36 -4.78 -4.04 0.12
CA GLY A 36 -4.98 -3.86 1.55
C GLY A 36 -5.74 -2.58 1.92
N LEU A 37 -6.55 -2.04 1.01
CA LEU A 37 -7.35 -0.84 1.29
C LEU A 37 -8.45 -1.16 2.32
N GLY A 38 -8.74 -0.25 3.24
CA GLY A 38 -9.80 -0.47 4.21
C GLY A 38 -9.46 -1.45 5.34
N GLN A 39 -8.18 -1.69 5.62
CA GLN A 39 -7.81 -2.36 6.87
C GLN A 39 -8.34 -1.58 8.09
N HIS A 40 -8.66 -2.30 9.17
CA HIS A 40 -9.15 -1.74 10.44
C HIS A 40 -10.51 -1.02 10.31
N PRO A 41 -11.62 -1.76 10.18
CA PRO A 41 -12.95 -1.18 10.13
C PRO A 41 -13.31 -0.45 11.44
N VAL A 42 -13.96 0.71 11.31
CA VAL A 42 -14.33 1.61 12.42
C VAL A 42 -15.84 1.83 12.55
N GLY A 43 -16.64 1.24 11.66
CA GLY A 43 -18.09 1.49 11.58
C GLY A 43 -18.43 2.83 10.93
N HIS A 44 -19.72 3.06 10.70
CA HIS A 44 -20.18 4.23 9.95
C HIS A 44 -20.01 5.54 10.75
N ASP A 45 -19.34 6.53 10.14
CA ASP A 45 -19.25 7.92 10.64
C ASP A 45 -19.78 8.88 9.56
N ALA A 46 -20.88 9.58 9.87
CA ALA A 46 -21.51 10.52 8.96
C ALA A 46 -20.63 11.73 8.63
N ALA A 47 -19.90 12.28 9.61
CA ALA A 47 -19.03 13.43 9.39
C ALA A 47 -17.84 13.06 8.50
N ALA A 48 -17.30 11.87 8.70
CA ALA A 48 -16.27 11.32 7.83
C ALA A 48 -16.79 11.04 6.41
N ALA A 49 -18.00 10.49 6.27
CA ALA A 49 -18.62 10.28 4.96
C ALA A 49 -18.81 11.61 4.20
N ASP A 50 -19.21 12.68 4.90
CA ASP A 50 -19.35 14.01 4.32
C ASP A 50 -17.99 14.60 3.90
N ARG A 51 -16.92 14.37 4.66
CA ARG A 51 -15.55 14.76 4.28
C ARG A 51 -15.07 14.05 3.01
N ILE A 52 -15.37 12.77 2.86
CA ILE A 52 -15.08 12.01 1.63
C ILE A 52 -15.85 12.60 0.44
N ARG A 53 -17.17 12.82 0.60
CA ARG A 53 -18.03 13.40 -0.45
C ARG A 53 -17.60 14.81 -0.83
N HIS A 54 -17.20 15.64 0.14
CA HIS A 54 -16.63 16.97 -0.08
C HIS A 54 -15.39 16.90 -0.97
N THR A 55 -14.47 15.97 -0.68
CA THR A 55 -13.25 15.79 -1.47
C THR A 55 -13.58 15.41 -2.93
N PHE A 56 -14.52 14.47 -3.15
CA PHE A 56 -14.97 14.13 -4.50
C PHE A 56 -15.69 15.29 -5.20
N ALA A 57 -16.49 16.08 -4.49
CA ALA A 57 -17.12 17.27 -5.06
C ALA A 57 -16.09 18.31 -5.51
N ALA A 58 -15.03 18.52 -4.72
CA ALA A 58 -13.93 19.40 -5.10
C ALA A 58 -13.16 18.87 -6.32
N LEU A 59 -12.90 17.56 -6.41
CA LEU A 59 -12.27 16.91 -7.56
C LEU A 59 -13.13 17.02 -8.83
N ALA A 60 -14.44 16.80 -8.72
CA ALA A 60 -15.39 17.01 -9.80
C ALA A 60 -15.39 18.48 -10.28
N GLY A 61 -15.29 19.44 -9.37
CA GLY A 61 -15.12 20.86 -9.71
C GLY A 61 -13.82 21.16 -10.49
N ARG A 62 -12.83 20.26 -10.48
CA ARG A 62 -11.62 20.32 -11.33
C ARG A 62 -11.75 19.54 -12.63
N GLY A 63 -12.86 18.86 -12.89
CA GLY A 63 -13.09 18.05 -14.08
C GLY A 63 -12.38 16.70 -14.08
N VAL A 64 -12.02 16.16 -12.90
CA VAL A 64 -11.24 14.92 -12.77
C VAL A 64 -11.99 13.72 -13.30
N GLU A 65 -13.27 13.57 -12.94
CA GLU A 65 -14.07 12.39 -13.28
C GLU A 65 -14.40 12.32 -14.77
N GLU A 66 -14.50 13.46 -15.45
CA GLU A 66 -14.73 13.56 -16.89
C GLU A 66 -13.45 13.31 -17.69
N ALA A 67 -12.29 13.65 -17.12
CA ALA A 67 -10.99 13.52 -17.79
C ALA A 67 -10.30 12.17 -17.56
N ASP A 68 -10.57 11.51 -16.43
CA ASP A 68 -9.90 10.29 -15.99
C ASP A 68 -10.91 9.19 -15.59
N PRO A 69 -11.01 8.08 -16.35
CA PRO A 69 -11.85 6.95 -16.01
C PRO A 69 -11.58 6.38 -14.60
N TYR A 70 -10.34 6.48 -14.11
CA TYR A 70 -9.97 5.98 -12.78
C TYR A 70 -10.64 6.80 -11.67
N GLY A 71 -10.72 8.12 -11.81
CA GLY A 71 -11.42 9.00 -10.87
C GLY A 71 -12.91 8.68 -10.77
N ARG A 72 -13.58 8.47 -11.91
CA ARG A 72 -14.99 8.05 -11.94
C ARG A 72 -15.19 6.67 -11.31
N PHE A 73 -14.31 5.70 -11.60
CA PHE A 73 -14.33 4.39 -10.94
C PHE A 73 -14.26 4.54 -9.41
N ALA A 74 -13.29 5.31 -8.91
CA ALA A 74 -13.08 5.50 -7.49
C ALA A 74 -14.29 6.12 -6.80
N ARG A 75 -14.91 7.14 -7.42
CA ARG A 75 -16.14 7.75 -6.88
C ARG A 75 -17.27 6.73 -6.77
N LEU A 76 -17.54 6.00 -7.85
CA LEU A 76 -18.64 5.03 -7.87
C LEU A 76 -18.45 3.95 -6.80
N LEU A 77 -17.21 3.47 -6.62
CA LEU A 77 -16.89 2.49 -5.59
C LEU A 77 -17.04 3.07 -4.18
N VAL A 78 -16.57 4.30 -3.96
CA VAL A 78 -16.69 4.98 -2.67
C VAL A 78 -18.15 5.22 -2.30
N GLU A 79 -18.97 5.78 -3.18
CA GLU A 79 -20.39 6.00 -2.89
C GLU A 79 -21.11 4.68 -2.60
N LEU A 80 -20.77 3.60 -3.31
CA LEU A 80 -21.29 2.27 -3.03
C LEU A 80 -20.89 1.80 -1.62
N ALA A 81 -19.62 1.94 -1.24
CA ALA A 81 -19.13 1.55 0.08
C ALA A 81 -19.78 2.38 1.21
N LEU A 82 -19.93 3.70 1.02
CA LEU A 82 -20.58 4.59 1.98
C LEU A 82 -22.06 4.25 2.19
N ASP A 83 -22.80 4.00 1.10
CA ASP A 83 -24.20 3.61 1.20
C ASP A 83 -24.35 2.21 1.80
N HIS A 84 -23.46 1.26 1.47
CA HIS A 84 -23.44 -0.04 2.11
C HIS A 84 -23.19 0.07 3.61
N ALA A 85 -22.24 0.90 4.04
CA ALA A 85 -21.95 1.14 5.45
C ALA A 85 -23.16 1.72 6.21
N ARG A 86 -23.98 2.55 5.56
CA ARG A 86 -25.18 3.15 6.16
C ARG A 86 -26.38 2.20 6.17
N ASP A 87 -26.66 1.57 5.04
CA ASP A 87 -27.95 0.90 4.77
C ASP A 87 -27.83 -0.64 4.72
N GLY A 88 -26.62 -1.20 4.66
CA GLY A 88 -26.33 -2.64 4.56
C GLY A 88 -26.69 -3.28 3.20
N ALA A 89 -27.53 -2.63 2.39
CA ALA A 89 -27.99 -3.12 1.10
C ALA A 89 -27.30 -2.39 -0.07
N VAL A 90 -27.00 -3.13 -1.13
CA VAL A 90 -26.46 -2.58 -2.39
C VAL A 90 -27.23 -3.16 -3.56
N GLU A 91 -27.66 -2.27 -4.46
CA GLU A 91 -28.32 -2.65 -5.70
C GLU A 91 -27.31 -3.25 -6.70
N PRO A 92 -27.59 -4.42 -7.31
CA PRO A 92 -26.72 -5.04 -8.31
C PRO A 92 -26.30 -4.11 -9.47
N ALA A 93 -27.19 -3.20 -9.87
CA ALA A 93 -26.91 -2.22 -10.92
C ALA A 93 -25.74 -1.28 -10.56
N ARG A 94 -25.56 -0.95 -9.27
CA ARG A 94 -24.44 -0.11 -8.81
C ARG A 94 -23.13 -0.87 -8.85
N MET A 95 -23.13 -2.14 -8.47
CA MET A 95 -21.95 -3.00 -8.61
C MET A 95 -21.52 -3.11 -10.08
N SER A 96 -22.48 -3.33 -10.98
CA SER A 96 -22.23 -3.36 -12.43
C SER A 96 -21.65 -2.04 -12.95
N ALA A 97 -22.11 -0.89 -12.44
CA ALA A 97 -21.58 0.42 -12.83
C ALA A 97 -20.11 0.61 -12.39
N VAL A 98 -19.75 0.16 -11.18
CA VAL A 98 -18.35 0.17 -10.71
C VAL A 98 -17.46 -0.68 -11.62
N LEU A 99 -17.88 -1.91 -11.93
CA LEU A 99 -17.12 -2.82 -12.81
C LEU A 99 -17.00 -2.25 -14.23
N ALA A 100 -18.06 -1.65 -14.77
CA ALA A 100 -18.03 -0.99 -16.07
C ALA A 100 -17.00 0.15 -16.07
N ALA A 101 -17.01 1.02 -15.06
CA ALA A 101 -16.06 2.12 -14.95
C ALA A 101 -14.60 1.63 -14.82
N ALA A 102 -14.35 0.55 -14.07
CA ALA A 102 -13.03 -0.07 -13.96
C ALA A 102 -12.50 -0.56 -15.32
N ARG A 103 -13.38 -1.13 -16.17
CA ARG A 103 -13.03 -1.65 -17.51
C ARG A 103 -12.68 -0.55 -18.52
N GLU A 104 -13.20 0.66 -18.33
CA GLU A 104 -13.04 1.76 -19.28
C GLU A 104 -11.63 2.35 -19.34
N HIS A 105 -10.76 2.05 -18.36
CA HIS A 105 -9.41 2.61 -18.38
C HIS A 105 -8.61 2.08 -19.59
N PRO A 106 -7.98 2.95 -20.41
CA PRO A 106 -7.30 2.54 -21.64
C PRO A 106 -5.97 1.82 -21.37
N ASN A 107 -5.27 2.18 -20.29
CA ASN A 107 -4.06 1.47 -19.87
C ASN A 107 -4.44 0.15 -19.15
N PRO A 108 -3.93 -1.01 -19.61
CA PRO A 108 -4.26 -2.32 -19.05
C PRO A 108 -3.85 -2.48 -17.58
N TYR A 109 -2.74 -1.89 -17.13
CA TYR A 109 -2.32 -1.95 -15.74
C TYR A 109 -3.36 -1.30 -14.83
N PHE A 110 -3.73 -0.05 -15.08
CA PHE A 110 -4.74 0.66 -14.28
C PHE A 110 -6.12 0.00 -14.34
N ARG A 111 -6.47 -0.63 -15.46
CA ARG A 111 -7.69 -1.45 -15.57
C ARG A 111 -7.65 -2.65 -14.63
N VAL A 112 -6.54 -3.40 -14.61
CA VAL A 112 -6.35 -4.52 -13.67
C VAL A 112 -6.41 -4.01 -12.24
N MET A 113 -5.69 -2.93 -11.92
CA MET A 113 -5.67 -2.40 -10.55
C MET A 113 -7.06 -1.95 -10.10
N ALA A 114 -7.83 -1.23 -10.93
CA ALA A 114 -9.20 -0.84 -10.62
C ALA A 114 -10.10 -2.07 -10.38
N GLY A 115 -10.00 -3.10 -11.24
CA GLY A 115 -10.76 -4.33 -11.07
C GLY A 115 -10.37 -5.12 -9.82
N CYS A 116 -9.09 -5.18 -9.48
CA CYS A 116 -8.60 -5.80 -8.24
C CYS A 116 -9.09 -5.03 -6.99
N VAL A 117 -9.04 -3.70 -7.02
CA VAL A 117 -9.58 -2.85 -5.94
C VAL A 117 -11.09 -3.04 -5.79
N ALA A 118 -11.85 -3.15 -6.89
CA ALA A 118 -13.28 -3.44 -6.85
C ALA A 118 -13.57 -4.82 -6.24
N ALA A 119 -12.83 -5.84 -6.66
CA ALA A 119 -12.95 -7.20 -6.15
C ALA A 119 -12.61 -7.30 -4.65
N ASP A 120 -11.50 -6.69 -4.22
CA ASP A 120 -11.11 -6.55 -2.80
C ASP A 120 -12.21 -5.86 -1.99
N ALA A 121 -12.69 -4.71 -2.47
CA ALA A 121 -13.77 -3.96 -1.82
C ALA A 121 -15.06 -4.80 -1.70
N PHE A 122 -15.48 -5.49 -2.76
CA PHE A 122 -16.66 -6.35 -2.71
C PHE A 122 -16.48 -7.53 -1.76
N GLY A 123 -15.27 -8.10 -1.67
CA GLY A 123 -14.93 -9.10 -0.64
C GLY A 123 -15.12 -8.55 0.77
N LYS A 124 -14.53 -7.39 1.07
CA LYS A 124 -14.59 -6.72 2.38
C LYS A 124 -15.99 -6.28 2.79
N LEU A 125 -16.83 -5.92 1.83
CA LEU A 125 -18.24 -5.55 2.06
C LEU A 125 -19.18 -6.78 2.11
N GLY A 126 -18.65 -8.01 2.01
CA GLY A 126 -19.47 -9.22 2.00
C GLY A 126 -20.34 -9.39 0.74
N LEU A 127 -20.00 -8.68 -0.34
CA LEU A 127 -20.73 -8.67 -1.61
C LEU A 127 -20.21 -9.70 -2.63
N GLY A 128 -19.20 -10.50 -2.30
CA GLY A 128 -18.59 -11.48 -3.21
C GLY A 128 -19.59 -12.48 -3.82
N GLY A 129 -20.55 -12.97 -3.02
CA GLY A 129 -21.62 -13.84 -3.54
C GLY A 129 -22.62 -13.14 -4.47
N GLN A 130 -22.80 -11.82 -4.34
CA GLN A 130 -23.60 -11.03 -5.28
C GLN A 130 -22.83 -10.78 -6.58
N LEU A 131 -21.53 -10.46 -6.47
CA LEU A 131 -20.62 -10.30 -7.61
C LEU A 131 -20.64 -11.54 -8.50
N ALA A 132 -20.55 -12.74 -7.93
CA ALA A 132 -20.58 -14.01 -8.67
C ALA A 132 -21.92 -14.29 -9.39
N ARG A 133 -23.01 -13.60 -9.03
CA ARG A 133 -24.33 -13.73 -9.66
C ARG A 133 -24.65 -12.61 -10.64
N LEU A 134 -23.78 -11.60 -10.77
CA LEU A 134 -23.99 -10.53 -11.74
C LEU A 134 -23.91 -11.10 -13.17
N PRO A 135 -24.93 -10.85 -14.03
CA PRO A 135 -24.91 -11.33 -15.40
C PRO A 135 -23.67 -10.87 -16.16
N GLY A 136 -22.92 -11.82 -16.72
CA GLY A 136 -21.73 -11.53 -17.51
C GLY A 136 -20.51 -11.05 -16.70
N ALA A 137 -20.54 -11.12 -15.37
CA ALA A 137 -19.37 -10.87 -14.56
C ALA A 137 -18.55 -12.16 -14.43
N ASP A 138 -17.33 -12.15 -14.97
CA ASP A 138 -16.30 -13.13 -14.62
C ASP A 138 -15.02 -12.38 -14.23
N PRO A 139 -14.93 -11.87 -12.98
CA PRO A 139 -13.78 -11.10 -12.54
C PRO A 139 -12.46 -11.86 -12.72
N ALA A 140 -12.47 -13.20 -12.58
CA ALA A 140 -11.27 -14.00 -12.70
C ALA A 140 -10.76 -14.07 -14.14
N ALA A 141 -11.63 -14.34 -15.12
CA ALA A 141 -11.24 -14.36 -16.53
C ALA A 141 -10.90 -12.95 -17.05
N GLU A 142 -11.68 -11.94 -16.67
CA GLU A 142 -11.48 -10.55 -17.11
C GLU A 142 -10.16 -9.96 -16.61
N LEU A 143 -9.85 -10.13 -15.32
CA LEU A 143 -8.59 -9.67 -14.74
C LEU A 143 -7.40 -10.40 -15.36
N GLN A 144 -7.53 -11.70 -15.61
CA GLN A 144 -6.49 -12.49 -16.26
C GLN A 144 -6.20 -11.99 -17.68
N ALA A 145 -7.24 -11.80 -18.49
CA ALA A 145 -7.09 -11.28 -19.85
C ALA A 145 -6.47 -9.88 -19.86
N ALA A 146 -6.81 -9.03 -18.88
CA ALA A 146 -6.24 -7.70 -18.75
C ALA A 146 -4.75 -7.73 -18.33
N VAL A 147 -4.34 -8.68 -17.47
CA VAL A 147 -2.92 -8.91 -17.11
C VAL A 147 -2.10 -9.32 -18.32
N GLU A 148 -2.64 -10.13 -19.22
CA GLU A 148 -1.95 -10.55 -20.46
C GLU A 148 -1.68 -9.39 -21.41
N GLY A 149 -2.47 -8.33 -21.35
CA GLY A 149 -2.26 -7.09 -22.11
C GLY A 149 -1.19 -6.16 -21.55
N ILE A 150 -0.60 -6.46 -20.38
CA ILE A 150 0.45 -5.63 -19.77
C ILE A 150 1.81 -6.00 -20.40
N GLU A 151 2.32 -5.11 -21.25
CA GLU A 151 3.64 -5.23 -21.87
C GLU A 151 4.77 -4.82 -20.89
N ALA A 152 5.99 -5.32 -21.13
CA ALA A 152 7.16 -4.93 -20.35
C ALA A 152 7.54 -3.46 -20.56
N ASP A 153 8.10 -2.82 -19.53
CA ASP A 153 8.68 -1.46 -19.58
C ASP A 153 7.75 -0.35 -20.12
N ARG A 154 6.44 -0.42 -19.83
CA ARG A 154 5.48 0.62 -20.23
C ARG A 154 5.18 1.67 -19.16
N ILE A 155 5.60 1.44 -17.91
CA ILE A 155 5.50 2.44 -16.84
C ILE A 155 6.26 3.70 -17.26
N ARG A 156 5.55 4.83 -17.25
CA ARG A 156 6.13 6.16 -17.51
C ARG A 156 6.55 6.80 -16.20
N ASP A 157 7.70 6.39 -15.70
CA ASP A 157 8.33 6.96 -14.51
C ASP A 157 9.85 7.12 -14.72
N GLU A 158 10.56 7.50 -13.66
CA GLU A 158 12.01 7.71 -13.66
C GLU A 158 12.80 6.41 -13.93
N ASN A 159 12.13 5.25 -13.92
CA ASN A 159 12.67 3.92 -14.12
C ASN A 159 12.25 3.29 -15.47
N ALA A 160 11.73 4.06 -16.42
CA ALA A 160 11.40 3.56 -17.75
C ALA A 160 12.58 2.76 -18.38
N GLY A 161 12.30 1.53 -18.82
CA GLY A 161 13.31 0.60 -19.35
C GLY A 161 14.11 -0.19 -18.31
N ARG A 162 13.79 -0.06 -17.02
CA ARG A 162 14.45 -0.76 -15.90
C ARG A 162 13.54 -1.74 -15.17
N HIS A 163 12.26 -1.80 -15.56
CA HIS A 163 11.22 -2.56 -14.89
C HIS A 163 11.12 -3.99 -15.42
N GLY A 164 11.39 -4.19 -16.72
CA GLY A 164 11.09 -5.45 -17.40
C GLY A 164 9.63 -5.84 -17.18
N HIS A 165 9.40 -7.04 -16.64
CA HIS A 165 8.06 -7.54 -16.31
C HIS A 165 7.50 -7.11 -14.94
N TYR A 166 8.13 -6.15 -14.24
CA TYR A 166 7.70 -5.75 -12.89
C TYR A 166 6.23 -5.30 -12.82
N GLU A 167 5.75 -4.53 -13.79
CA GLU A 167 4.36 -4.06 -13.83
C GLU A 167 3.36 -5.23 -13.88
N ARG A 168 3.62 -6.19 -14.78
CA ARG A 168 2.80 -7.39 -14.94
C ARG A 168 2.88 -8.31 -13.72
N LEU A 169 4.05 -8.42 -13.09
CA LEU A 169 4.26 -9.18 -11.85
C LEU A 169 3.47 -8.57 -10.68
N SER A 170 3.54 -7.24 -10.53
CA SER A 170 2.77 -6.50 -9.51
C SER A 170 1.27 -6.67 -9.72
N ALA A 171 0.79 -6.54 -10.96
CA ALA A 171 -0.61 -6.74 -11.32
C ALA A 171 -1.08 -8.19 -11.06
N SER A 172 -0.27 -9.18 -11.42
CA SER A 172 -0.56 -10.60 -11.16
C SER A 172 -0.70 -10.88 -9.66
N SER A 173 0.17 -10.27 -8.84
CA SER A 173 0.10 -10.38 -7.38
C SER A 173 -1.22 -9.82 -6.84
N ALA A 174 -1.64 -8.65 -7.34
CA ALA A 174 -2.92 -8.02 -6.95
C ALA A 174 -4.13 -8.88 -7.38
N VAL A 175 -4.10 -9.48 -8.57
CA VAL A 175 -5.16 -10.39 -9.04
C VAL A 175 -5.26 -11.61 -8.13
N LEU A 176 -4.15 -12.24 -7.78
CA LEU A 176 -4.14 -13.41 -6.90
C LEU A 176 -4.72 -13.10 -5.52
N LEU A 177 -4.34 -11.96 -4.93
CA LEU A 177 -4.88 -11.51 -3.65
C LEU A 177 -6.38 -11.19 -3.74
N ALA A 178 -6.81 -10.49 -4.79
CA ALA A 178 -8.22 -10.15 -5.00
C ALA A 178 -9.09 -11.40 -5.18
N LEU A 179 -8.61 -12.40 -5.95
CA LEU A 179 -9.30 -13.67 -6.12
C LEU A 179 -9.34 -14.48 -4.81
N GLY A 180 -8.23 -14.52 -4.07
CA GLY A 180 -8.18 -15.15 -2.75
C GLY A 180 -9.19 -14.54 -1.79
N GLN A 181 -9.32 -13.21 -1.77
CA GLN A 181 -10.31 -12.52 -0.93
C GLN A 181 -11.76 -12.81 -1.30
N LEU A 182 -12.04 -13.01 -2.59
CA LEU A 182 -13.35 -13.48 -3.06
C LEU A 182 -13.61 -14.96 -2.77
N GLY A 183 -12.62 -15.70 -2.24
CA GLY A 183 -12.70 -17.15 -2.05
C GLY A 183 -12.68 -17.92 -3.36
N ALA A 184 -12.18 -17.32 -4.45
CA ALA A 184 -12.09 -17.96 -5.75
C ALA A 184 -10.89 -18.89 -5.82
N THR A 185 -11.08 -20.07 -6.42
CA THR A 185 -9.98 -21.00 -6.69
C THR A 185 -9.04 -20.41 -7.74
N VAL A 186 -7.74 -20.48 -7.47
CA VAL A 186 -6.70 -20.07 -8.41
C VAL A 186 -6.09 -21.29 -9.08
N GLU A 187 -6.17 -21.33 -10.41
CA GLU A 187 -5.58 -22.38 -11.23
C GLU A 187 -4.04 -22.43 -11.05
N PRO A 188 -3.44 -23.62 -10.82
CA PRO A 188 -1.99 -23.77 -10.65
C PRO A 188 -1.16 -23.10 -11.74
N GLY A 189 -1.56 -23.28 -13.01
CA GLY A 189 -0.86 -22.71 -14.16
C GLY A 189 -0.82 -21.19 -14.18
N ARG A 190 -1.85 -20.52 -13.62
CA ARG A 190 -1.88 -19.05 -13.49
C ARG A 190 -0.81 -18.58 -12.51
N LEU A 191 -0.70 -19.26 -11.36
CA LEU A 191 0.30 -18.92 -10.36
C LEU A 191 1.72 -19.20 -10.88
N LEU A 192 1.95 -20.35 -11.54
CA LEU A 192 3.23 -20.67 -12.17
C LEU A 192 3.63 -19.63 -13.23
N GLY A 193 2.71 -19.25 -14.11
CA GLY A 193 2.96 -18.21 -15.11
C GLY A 193 3.29 -16.85 -14.50
N ALA A 194 2.67 -16.49 -13.38
CA ALA A 194 3.03 -15.28 -12.63
C ALA A 194 4.43 -15.40 -11.99
N LEU A 195 4.77 -16.56 -11.42
CA LEU A 195 6.09 -16.82 -10.83
C LEU A 195 7.20 -16.74 -11.88
N ASP A 196 6.94 -17.17 -13.13
CA ASP A 196 7.91 -17.09 -14.24
C ASP A 196 8.25 -15.64 -14.63
N LEU A 197 7.38 -14.67 -14.33
CA LEU A 197 7.68 -13.26 -14.57
C LEU A 197 8.86 -12.75 -13.74
N LEU A 198 9.20 -13.40 -12.61
CA LEU A 198 10.34 -13.02 -11.78
C LEU A 198 11.64 -12.97 -12.58
N ASP A 199 11.84 -13.90 -13.52
CA ASP A 199 13.08 -14.01 -14.30
C ASP A 199 13.30 -12.81 -15.21
N GLY A 200 12.21 -12.18 -15.67
CA GLY A 200 12.24 -11.01 -16.54
C GLY A 200 12.17 -9.67 -15.81
N VAL A 201 12.38 -9.63 -14.48
CA VAL A 201 12.55 -8.38 -13.73
C VAL A 201 14.05 -8.13 -13.51
N PRO A 202 14.70 -7.20 -14.24
CA PRO A 202 16.16 -7.10 -14.30
C PRO A 202 16.79 -6.40 -13.09
N SER A 203 16.03 -5.59 -12.36
CA SER A 203 16.55 -4.94 -11.15
C SER A 203 16.33 -5.83 -9.92
N PRO A 204 17.38 -6.11 -9.11
CA PRO A 204 17.22 -6.80 -7.82
C PRO A 204 16.22 -6.10 -6.90
N PHE A 205 16.19 -4.77 -6.94
CA PHE A 205 15.27 -3.94 -6.16
C PHE A 205 13.81 -4.23 -6.51
N PHE A 206 13.46 -4.21 -7.80
CA PHE A 206 12.10 -4.49 -8.26
C PHE A 206 11.75 -5.97 -8.12
N ARG A 207 12.70 -6.88 -8.36
CA ARG A 207 12.47 -8.32 -8.24
C ARG A 207 12.16 -8.72 -6.81
N GLY A 208 12.90 -8.24 -5.81
CA GLY A 208 12.61 -8.51 -4.40
C GLY A 208 11.30 -7.87 -3.93
N ARG A 209 11.08 -6.59 -4.22
CA ARG A 209 9.86 -5.87 -3.78
C ARG A 209 8.58 -6.31 -4.47
N GLY A 210 8.67 -6.66 -5.75
CA GLY A 210 7.56 -7.24 -6.51
C GLY A 210 7.33 -8.69 -6.11
N GLY A 211 8.42 -9.47 -6.13
CA GLY A 211 8.39 -10.90 -5.93
C GLY A 211 7.92 -11.30 -4.55
N SER A 212 8.33 -10.60 -3.50
CA SER A 212 7.85 -10.86 -2.13
C SER A 212 6.33 -10.89 -2.01
N VAL A 213 5.61 -9.97 -2.67
CA VAL A 213 4.14 -9.94 -2.62
C VAL A 213 3.52 -11.08 -3.42
N LEU A 214 4.11 -11.45 -4.56
CA LEU A 214 3.68 -12.63 -5.32
C LEU A 214 3.89 -13.92 -4.53
N LEU A 215 5.05 -14.07 -3.89
CA LEU A 215 5.40 -15.21 -3.05
C LEU A 215 4.46 -15.29 -1.84
N ALA A 216 4.21 -14.17 -1.17
CA ALA A 216 3.23 -14.06 -0.09
C ALA A 216 1.82 -14.49 -0.55
N ALA A 217 1.38 -14.02 -1.72
CA ALA A 217 0.09 -14.43 -2.29
C ALA A 217 0.02 -15.95 -2.55
N ALA A 218 1.10 -16.56 -3.04
CA ALA A 218 1.17 -18.02 -3.24
C ALA A 218 0.99 -18.79 -1.92
N MET A 219 1.68 -18.37 -0.85
CA MET A 219 1.59 -19.01 0.47
C MET A 219 0.21 -18.80 1.11
N LEU A 220 -0.37 -17.61 1.00
CA LEU A 220 -1.74 -17.33 1.46
C LEU A 220 -2.79 -18.20 0.76
N LEU A 221 -2.58 -18.52 -0.52
CA LEU A 221 -3.45 -19.43 -1.27
C LEU A 221 -3.20 -20.92 -0.94
N GLY A 222 -2.30 -21.22 0.00
CA GLY A 222 -1.93 -22.59 0.36
C GLY A 222 -1.13 -23.31 -0.74
N ARG A 223 -0.43 -22.55 -1.60
CA ARG A 223 0.29 -23.05 -2.78
C ARG A 223 1.81 -22.92 -2.66
N GLU A 224 2.33 -23.13 -1.46
CA GLU A 224 3.77 -23.14 -1.21
C GLU A 224 4.48 -24.22 -2.04
N ASP A 225 3.80 -25.33 -2.36
CA ASP A 225 4.30 -26.40 -3.23
C ASP A 225 4.78 -25.87 -4.59
N LEU A 226 4.02 -24.94 -5.18
CA LEU A 226 4.33 -24.34 -6.48
C LEU A 226 5.58 -23.45 -6.48
N LEU A 227 6.01 -22.98 -5.31
CA LEU A 227 7.26 -22.22 -5.19
C LEU A 227 8.51 -23.09 -5.43
N THR A 228 8.34 -24.41 -5.33
CA THR A 228 9.41 -25.41 -5.53
C THR A 228 9.20 -26.34 -6.73
N GLU A 229 8.16 -26.09 -7.53
CA GLU A 229 7.82 -26.95 -8.67
C GLU A 229 8.87 -26.89 -9.79
N GLY A 230 9.04 -28.03 -10.48
CA GLY A 230 9.93 -28.12 -11.65
C GLY A 230 11.42 -28.06 -11.31
N GLY A 231 11.79 -28.38 -10.06
CA GLY A 231 13.17 -28.32 -9.57
C GLY A 231 13.68 -26.90 -9.32
N ARG A 232 12.79 -25.90 -9.35
CA ARG A 232 13.09 -24.51 -8.99
C ARG A 232 12.89 -24.29 -7.50
N ASP A 233 13.43 -23.21 -6.97
CA ASP A 233 13.09 -22.70 -5.64
C ASP A 233 13.03 -21.18 -5.74
N ARG A 234 11.81 -20.64 -5.95
CA ARG A 234 11.62 -19.23 -6.32
C ARG A 234 12.05 -18.26 -5.21
N ILE A 235 11.91 -18.67 -3.94
CA ILE A 235 12.39 -17.87 -2.81
C ILE A 235 13.92 -17.86 -2.82
N ALA A 236 14.56 -19.03 -2.91
CA ALA A 236 16.02 -19.12 -2.92
C ALA A 236 16.66 -18.44 -4.14
N GLU A 237 16.04 -18.57 -5.32
CA GLU A 237 16.45 -17.89 -6.55
C GLU A 237 16.36 -16.37 -6.40
N THR A 238 15.25 -15.86 -5.85
CA THR A 238 15.08 -14.41 -5.62
C THR A 238 16.09 -13.89 -4.62
N LEU A 239 16.32 -14.58 -3.49
CA LEU A 239 17.34 -14.21 -2.51
C LEU A 239 18.75 -14.17 -3.09
N ARG A 240 19.14 -15.19 -3.88
CA ARG A 240 20.44 -15.18 -4.58
C ARG A 240 20.53 -14.03 -5.57
N TYR A 241 19.43 -13.67 -6.23
CA TYR A 241 19.39 -12.55 -7.15
C TYR A 241 19.50 -11.18 -6.46
N LEU A 242 19.09 -11.05 -5.20
CA LEU A 242 19.28 -9.80 -4.45
C LEU A 242 20.75 -9.40 -4.34
N GLY A 243 21.64 -10.39 -4.23
CA GLY A 243 23.10 -10.17 -4.22
C GLY A 243 23.70 -9.87 -5.60
N HIS A 244 22.91 -9.84 -6.69
CA HIS A 244 23.41 -9.57 -8.02
C HIS A 244 23.82 -8.10 -8.18
N THR A 245 25.11 -7.84 -8.02
CA THR A 245 25.75 -6.52 -8.14
C THR A 245 26.81 -6.52 -9.23
N GLY A 246 27.21 -5.34 -9.73
CA GLY A 246 28.31 -5.17 -10.68
C GLY A 246 27.90 -4.82 -12.13
N PRO A 247 28.84 -4.89 -13.10
CA PRO A 247 28.60 -4.54 -14.50
C PRO A 247 27.46 -5.37 -15.10
N GLY A 248 26.38 -4.70 -15.52
CA GLY A 248 25.17 -5.34 -16.06
C GLY A 248 23.97 -5.39 -15.09
N ALA A 249 24.17 -5.11 -13.79
CA ALA A 249 23.07 -5.02 -12.84
C ALA A 249 22.26 -3.73 -13.04
N THR A 250 20.94 -3.85 -13.16
CA THR A 250 20.04 -2.69 -13.31
C THR A 250 19.72 -2.08 -11.95
N SER A 251 20.27 -0.88 -11.68
CA SER A 251 19.96 -0.11 -10.47
C SER A 251 18.69 0.75 -10.65
N PRO A 252 17.84 0.88 -9.61
CA PRO A 252 16.71 1.80 -9.66
C PRO A 252 17.17 3.27 -9.64
N VAL A 253 16.31 4.15 -10.15
CA VAL A 253 16.43 5.61 -10.09
C VAL A 253 15.32 6.12 -9.16
N PHE A 254 15.66 7.13 -8.35
CA PHE A 254 14.72 7.75 -7.41
C PHE A 254 14.64 9.26 -7.66
N PRO A 255 13.50 9.89 -7.34
CA PRO A 255 13.35 11.35 -7.40
C PRO A 255 14.37 12.11 -6.53
N GLN A 256 14.81 11.52 -5.42
CA GLN A 256 15.91 12.03 -4.59
C GLN A 256 17.01 10.98 -4.45
N PRO A 257 18.29 11.38 -4.33
CA PRO A 257 19.38 10.44 -4.12
C PRO A 257 19.12 9.56 -2.90
N MET A 258 19.32 8.25 -3.05
CA MET A 258 19.20 7.25 -1.99
C MET A 258 20.55 6.63 -1.68
N SER A 259 20.76 6.21 -0.43
CA SER A 259 21.95 5.45 -0.05
C SER A 259 21.96 4.06 -0.70
N PRO A 260 23.14 3.46 -0.95
CA PRO A 260 23.23 2.07 -1.37
C PRO A 260 22.49 1.12 -0.41
N ALA A 261 22.58 1.39 0.89
CA ALA A 261 21.90 0.62 1.92
C ALA A 261 20.36 0.60 1.72
N PHE A 262 19.76 1.72 1.28
CA PHE A 262 18.33 1.76 0.98
C PHE A 262 17.95 0.83 -0.19
N VAL A 263 18.78 0.80 -1.22
CA VAL A 263 18.55 -0.04 -2.42
C VAL A 263 18.63 -1.53 -2.07
N GLU A 264 19.49 -1.90 -1.13
CA GLU A 264 19.67 -3.29 -0.70
C GLU A 264 18.65 -3.71 0.36
N VAL A 265 18.37 -2.87 1.35
CA VAL A 265 17.54 -3.23 2.51
C VAL A 265 16.08 -3.39 2.14
N TYR A 266 15.55 -2.53 1.26
CA TYR A 266 14.13 -2.54 0.95
C TYR A 266 13.66 -3.88 0.36
N PRO A 267 14.24 -4.40 -0.75
CA PRO A 267 13.86 -5.71 -1.25
C PRO A 267 14.10 -6.83 -0.22
N LEU A 268 15.17 -6.75 0.58
CA LEU A 268 15.46 -7.72 1.63
C LEU A 268 14.36 -7.76 2.69
N LEU A 269 13.95 -6.62 3.26
CA LEU A 269 12.90 -6.58 4.28
C LEU A 269 11.56 -7.10 3.75
N THR A 270 11.22 -6.78 2.50
CA THR A 270 10.00 -7.34 1.88
C THR A 270 10.10 -8.85 1.68
N MET A 271 11.29 -9.36 1.35
CA MET A 271 11.53 -10.81 1.25
C MET A 271 11.54 -11.48 2.62
N LEU A 272 12.07 -10.86 3.68
CA LEU A 272 11.99 -11.41 5.03
C LEU A 272 10.54 -11.59 5.48
N ASN A 273 9.66 -10.66 5.14
CA ASN A 273 8.23 -10.78 5.39
C ASN A 273 7.57 -11.91 4.59
N ALA A 274 8.04 -12.21 3.38
CA ALA A 274 7.56 -13.38 2.64
C ALA A 274 8.14 -14.68 3.22
N ILE A 275 9.42 -14.69 3.57
CA ILE A 275 10.10 -15.85 4.18
C ILE A 275 9.43 -16.25 5.49
N SER A 276 8.97 -15.28 6.29
CA SER A 276 8.25 -15.56 7.53
C SER A 276 6.95 -16.31 7.36
N MET A 277 6.43 -16.41 6.13
CA MET A 277 5.20 -17.13 5.82
C MET A 277 5.47 -18.58 5.36
N SER A 278 6.72 -18.92 5.09
CA SER A 278 7.12 -20.22 4.56
C SER A 278 7.40 -21.22 5.68
N GLY A 279 6.98 -22.48 5.50
CA GLY A 279 7.37 -23.58 6.37
C GLY A 279 8.88 -23.87 6.38
N ARG A 280 9.65 -23.25 5.45
CA ARG A 280 11.10 -23.38 5.30
C ARG A 280 11.86 -22.09 5.69
N ALA A 281 11.23 -21.21 6.49
CA ALA A 281 11.82 -19.93 6.88
C ALA A 281 13.27 -20.06 7.37
N GLY A 282 13.56 -21.03 8.25
CA GLY A 282 14.90 -21.28 8.79
C GLY A 282 15.98 -21.61 7.74
N ASP A 283 15.61 -22.26 6.63
CA ASP A 283 16.53 -22.56 5.53
C ASP A 283 16.87 -21.26 4.77
N TYR A 284 15.85 -20.47 4.45
CA TYR A 284 15.99 -19.24 3.67
C TYR A 284 16.74 -18.14 4.41
N LEU A 285 16.56 -18.02 5.73
CA LEU A 285 17.29 -17.05 6.54
C LEU A 285 18.80 -17.27 6.56
N ARG A 286 19.27 -18.51 6.29
CA ARG A 286 20.70 -18.88 6.26
C ARG A 286 21.25 -19.06 4.85
N LEU A 287 20.46 -18.74 3.83
CA LEU A 287 20.85 -18.96 2.44
C LEU A 287 21.95 -17.96 2.02
N GLY A 288 23.19 -18.44 2.02
CA GLY A 288 24.40 -17.69 1.63
C GLY A 288 25.00 -16.86 2.76
N GLU A 289 24.16 -16.14 3.52
CA GLU A 289 24.54 -15.36 4.70
C GLU A 289 23.35 -15.27 5.67
N ASP A 290 23.58 -14.77 6.89
CA ASP A 290 22.52 -14.48 7.84
C ASP A 290 21.72 -13.25 7.40
N ARG A 291 20.50 -13.49 6.91
CA ARG A 291 19.63 -12.45 6.35
C ARG A 291 19.05 -11.50 7.40
N VAL A 292 18.91 -11.95 8.65
CA VAL A 292 18.45 -11.11 9.75
C VAL A 292 19.56 -10.15 10.17
N ALA A 293 20.78 -10.67 10.35
CA ALA A 293 21.95 -9.86 10.67
C ALA A 293 22.28 -8.86 9.54
N GLN A 294 22.15 -9.28 8.27
CA GLN A 294 22.30 -8.41 7.11
C GLN A 294 21.30 -7.25 7.15
N ALA A 295 20.01 -7.53 7.41
CA ALA A 295 19.00 -6.49 7.53
C ALA A 295 19.32 -5.50 8.66
N GLY A 296 19.76 -5.98 9.84
CA GLY A 296 20.17 -5.13 10.95
C GLY A 296 21.35 -4.21 10.59
N SER A 297 22.38 -4.74 9.92
CA SER A 297 23.52 -3.96 9.44
C SER A 297 23.11 -2.88 8.45
N LEU A 298 22.29 -3.22 7.46
CA LEU A 298 21.79 -2.28 6.46
C LEU A 298 20.90 -1.19 7.10
N MET A 299 20.04 -1.55 8.05
CA MET A 299 19.23 -0.59 8.82
C MET A 299 20.09 0.43 9.58
N GLY A 300 21.24 0.00 10.10
CA GLY A 300 22.22 0.87 10.75
C GLY A 300 22.95 1.83 9.79
N ALA A 301 23.08 1.45 8.52
CA ALA A 301 23.76 2.24 7.48
C ALA A 301 22.85 3.27 6.77
N LEU A 302 21.53 3.19 6.99
CA LEU A 302 20.57 4.13 6.39
C LEU A 302 20.73 5.56 6.93
N ARG A 303 20.48 6.54 6.07
CA ARG A 303 20.32 7.93 6.51
C ARG A 303 19.06 8.06 7.38
N PRO A 304 18.97 9.04 8.29
CA PRO A 304 17.81 9.19 9.18
C PRO A 304 16.47 9.15 8.43
N VAL A 305 16.24 10.03 7.46
CA VAL A 305 14.99 10.06 6.69
C VAL A 305 14.70 8.75 5.94
N GLU A 306 15.71 7.93 5.59
CA GLU A 306 15.47 6.62 4.95
C GLU A 306 14.99 5.59 5.98
N ARG A 307 15.52 5.65 7.21
CA ARG A 307 15.10 4.77 8.32
C ARG A 307 13.62 4.91 8.61
N THR A 308 13.04 6.11 8.49
CA THR A 308 11.60 6.32 8.74
C THR A 308 10.72 5.47 7.83
N HIS A 309 11.17 5.14 6.61
CA HIS A 309 10.41 4.31 5.66
C HIS A 309 10.61 2.83 5.93
N MET A 310 11.82 2.43 6.28
CA MET A 310 12.22 1.02 6.42
C MET A 310 11.94 0.45 7.82
N GLY A 311 11.81 1.30 8.83
CA GLY A 311 11.61 0.87 10.22
C GLY A 311 10.37 0.01 10.42
N LEU A 312 9.23 0.41 9.85
CA LEU A 312 8.00 -0.41 9.93
C LEU A 312 8.16 -1.76 9.23
N TYR A 313 8.79 -1.79 8.05
CA TYR A 313 9.08 -3.04 7.34
C TYR A 313 9.96 -3.97 8.19
N TYR A 314 10.98 -3.41 8.84
CA TYR A 314 11.91 -4.16 9.68
C TYR A 314 11.19 -4.76 10.90
N VAL A 315 10.46 -3.94 11.65
CA VAL A 315 9.74 -4.40 12.86
C VAL A 315 8.72 -5.48 12.51
N VAL A 316 7.92 -5.29 11.45
CA VAL A 316 6.89 -6.28 11.07
C VAL A 316 7.52 -7.57 10.56
N ALA A 317 8.58 -7.51 9.74
CA ALA A 317 9.26 -8.71 9.27
C ALA A 317 9.85 -9.51 10.44
N LEU A 318 10.52 -8.86 11.39
CA LEU A 318 11.07 -9.52 12.58
C LEU A 318 9.98 -10.11 13.49
N HIS A 319 8.87 -9.39 13.66
CA HIS A 319 7.71 -9.88 14.39
C HIS A 319 7.15 -11.16 13.75
N ASN A 320 6.96 -11.15 12.43
CA ASN A 320 6.43 -12.31 11.71
C ASN A 320 7.39 -13.50 11.70
N LEU A 321 8.70 -13.25 11.77
CA LEU A 321 9.73 -14.28 11.92
C LEU A 321 9.86 -14.83 13.34
N GLY A 322 9.21 -14.22 14.34
CA GLY A 322 9.32 -14.62 15.75
C GLY A 322 10.66 -14.28 16.40
N VAL A 323 11.42 -13.32 15.85
CA VAL A 323 12.77 -12.94 16.33
C VAL A 323 12.88 -11.47 16.74
N LEU A 324 11.75 -10.75 16.86
CA LEU A 324 11.74 -9.34 17.20
C LEU A 324 12.46 -9.03 18.51
N ASP A 325 12.16 -9.78 19.58
CA ASP A 325 12.72 -9.52 20.91
C ASP A 325 14.24 -9.78 20.96
N GLU A 326 14.76 -10.67 20.09
CA GLU A 326 16.19 -10.91 19.97
C GLU A 326 16.90 -9.75 19.25
N GLN A 327 16.31 -9.27 18.16
CA GLN A 327 16.94 -8.29 17.27
C GLN A 327 16.71 -6.84 17.71
N VAL A 328 15.59 -6.59 18.40
CA VAL A 328 15.18 -5.28 18.92
C VAL A 328 14.67 -5.49 20.36
N PRO A 329 15.57 -5.76 21.33
CA PRO A 329 15.20 -6.09 22.71
C PRO A 329 14.54 -4.93 23.47
N ASP A 330 14.71 -3.70 22.98
CA ASP A 330 14.05 -2.49 23.50
C ASP A 330 13.23 -1.84 22.37
N LEU A 331 12.06 -2.42 22.12
CA LEU A 331 11.15 -1.96 21.07
C LEU A 331 10.64 -0.53 21.33
N ASP A 332 10.41 -0.19 22.59
CA ASP A 332 9.96 1.14 23.00
C ASP A 332 10.99 2.21 22.62
N ARG A 333 12.25 1.99 22.98
CA ARG A 333 13.34 2.89 22.60
C ARG A 333 13.53 2.94 21.09
N PHE A 334 13.44 1.80 20.40
CA PHE A 334 13.52 1.79 18.93
C PHE A 334 12.42 2.65 18.31
N ALA A 335 11.18 2.54 18.79
CA ALA A 335 10.05 3.34 18.34
C ALA A 335 10.24 4.83 18.65
N GLU A 336 10.70 5.18 19.86
CA GLU A 336 11.01 6.56 20.27
C GLU A 336 12.09 7.19 19.38
N ASP A 337 13.20 6.48 19.15
CA ASP A 337 14.31 6.93 18.33
C ASP A 337 13.89 7.10 16.86
N LEU A 338 13.07 6.18 16.34
CA LEU A 338 12.61 6.21 14.96
C LEU A 338 11.55 7.30 14.73
N VAL A 339 10.49 7.31 15.53
CA VAL A 339 9.41 8.30 15.43
C VAL A 339 9.97 9.69 15.72
N GLY A 340 10.86 9.83 16.70
CA GLY A 340 11.49 11.09 17.08
C GLY A 340 12.23 11.83 15.96
N GLN A 341 12.55 11.17 14.85
CA GLN A 341 13.18 11.77 13.66
C GLN A 341 12.27 12.77 12.93
N TRP A 342 10.97 12.80 13.23
CA TRP A 342 10.05 13.82 12.72
C TRP A 342 10.56 15.25 12.96
N ARG A 343 11.24 15.48 14.09
CA ARG A 343 11.76 16.80 14.50
C ARG A 343 12.79 17.36 13.51
N THR A 344 13.56 16.49 12.87
CA THR A 344 14.61 16.85 11.92
C THR A 344 14.25 16.51 10.47
N THR A 345 13.06 15.94 10.24
CA THR A 345 12.57 15.58 8.90
C THR A 345 11.47 16.57 8.50
N PRO A 346 11.77 17.59 7.68
CA PRO A 346 10.75 18.50 7.17
C PRO A 346 9.87 17.75 6.15
N PRO A 347 8.55 17.57 6.40
CA PRO A 347 7.69 16.82 5.48
C PRO A 347 7.46 17.55 4.15
N GLY A 348 7.55 18.88 4.12
CA GLY A 348 7.43 19.69 2.90
C GLY A 348 8.70 19.79 2.05
N GLU A 349 9.81 19.12 2.40
CA GLU A 349 11.09 19.27 1.70
C GLU A 349 11.06 18.76 0.25
N ASN A 350 10.43 17.62 0.03
CA ASN A 350 10.21 17.00 -1.28
C ASN A 350 9.04 16.03 -1.20
N TYR A 351 8.39 15.77 -2.33
CA TYR A 351 7.17 14.96 -2.36
C TYR A 351 7.37 13.46 -2.03
N PHE A 352 8.56 12.90 -2.28
CA PHE A 352 8.78 11.45 -2.25
C PHE A 352 9.42 10.97 -0.95
N LEU A 353 10.68 11.34 -0.66
CA LEU A 353 11.37 10.84 0.53
C LEU A 353 10.84 11.48 1.82
N ASN A 354 10.65 12.79 1.82
CA ASN A 354 10.23 13.51 3.02
C ASN A 354 8.70 13.54 3.16
N GLY A 355 7.97 13.81 2.09
CA GLY A 355 6.52 14.02 2.10
C GLY A 355 5.70 12.84 2.60
N ILE A 356 6.18 11.61 2.42
CA ILE A 356 5.48 10.41 2.89
C ILE A 356 6.00 9.88 4.23
N SER A 357 7.11 10.42 4.76
CA SER A 357 7.79 9.88 5.95
C SER A 357 6.88 9.84 7.19
N TYR A 358 6.07 10.88 7.40
CA TYR A 358 5.22 11.00 8.59
C TYR A 358 4.14 9.92 8.63
N ALA A 359 3.60 9.49 7.50
CA ALA A 359 2.65 8.37 7.46
C ALA A 359 3.28 7.06 7.95
N TYR A 360 4.56 6.81 7.61
CA TYR A 360 5.29 5.66 8.16
C TYR A 360 5.56 5.82 9.66
N LEU A 361 5.90 7.02 10.12
CA LEU A 361 6.13 7.27 11.54
C LEU A 361 4.85 7.08 12.37
N ILE A 362 3.70 7.60 11.90
CA ILE A 362 2.39 7.37 12.52
C ILE A 362 2.11 5.87 12.65
N GLN A 363 2.24 5.12 11.54
CA GLN A 363 1.95 3.70 11.58
C GLN A 363 2.93 2.90 12.43
N THR A 364 4.21 3.28 12.44
CA THR A 364 5.19 2.66 13.33
C THR A 364 4.81 2.89 14.80
N ALA A 365 4.46 4.12 15.16
CA ALA A 365 4.02 4.46 16.51
C ALA A 365 2.79 3.64 16.92
N VAL A 366 1.75 3.59 16.08
CA VAL A 366 0.53 2.82 16.33
C VAL A 366 0.83 1.32 16.45
N PHE A 367 1.56 0.74 15.49
CA PHE A 367 1.77 -0.71 15.43
C PHE A 367 2.70 -1.19 16.54
N THR A 368 3.60 -0.35 17.05
CA THR A 368 4.44 -0.66 18.21
C THR A 368 3.76 -0.39 19.55
N GLY A 369 2.48 0.02 19.56
CA GLY A 369 1.75 0.29 20.81
C GLY A 369 2.14 1.62 21.47
N ARG A 370 2.76 2.53 20.71
CA ARG A 370 3.25 3.84 21.14
C ARG A 370 2.57 5.03 20.44
N PRO A 371 1.22 5.07 20.35
CA PRO A 371 0.52 6.19 19.73
C PRO A 371 0.79 7.53 20.45
N ASP A 372 1.23 7.50 21.71
CA ASP A 372 1.66 8.67 22.49
C ASP A 372 2.80 9.47 21.82
N LEU A 373 3.59 8.84 20.94
CA LEU A 373 4.67 9.51 20.21
C LEU A 373 4.16 10.45 19.11
N VAL A 374 2.91 10.30 18.69
CA VAL A 374 2.26 11.16 17.70
C VAL A 374 1.57 12.31 18.43
N THR A 375 2.27 13.44 18.53
CA THR A 375 1.81 14.62 19.28
C THR A 375 1.02 15.61 18.42
N GLU A 376 0.37 16.60 19.04
CA GLU A 376 -0.27 17.72 18.32
C GLU A 376 0.74 18.46 17.44
N GLU A 377 1.93 18.77 17.96
CA GLU A 377 3.00 19.45 17.20
C GLU A 377 3.45 18.63 15.98
N PHE A 378 3.55 17.30 16.14
CA PHE A 378 3.85 16.39 15.04
C PHE A 378 2.78 16.48 13.94
N LEU A 379 1.51 16.43 14.32
CA LEU A 379 0.39 16.42 13.38
C LEU A 379 0.22 17.76 12.68
N ASP A 380 0.33 18.87 13.43
CA ASP A 380 0.29 20.22 12.88
C ASP A 380 1.40 20.44 11.86
N ARG A 381 2.63 20.03 12.19
CA ARG A 381 3.77 20.14 11.27
C ARG A 381 3.55 19.31 10.00
N TYR A 382 2.93 18.14 10.11
CA TYR A 382 2.64 17.32 8.94
C TYR A 382 1.58 17.98 8.06
N VAL A 383 0.47 18.38 8.67
CA VAL A 383 -0.70 18.90 7.98
C VAL A 383 -0.43 20.27 7.37
N ASP A 384 0.44 21.10 7.97
CA ASP A 384 0.75 22.44 7.45
C ASP A 384 1.84 22.47 6.36
N SER A 385 2.41 21.33 5.97
CA SER A 385 3.58 21.32 5.08
C SER A 385 3.27 21.29 3.59
N PHE A 386 2.03 21.06 3.15
CA PHE A 386 1.75 20.96 1.71
C PHE A 386 2.04 22.24 0.88
N PRO A 387 1.98 23.47 1.42
CA PRO A 387 2.40 24.68 0.69
C PRO A 387 3.86 24.69 0.30
N ASP A 388 4.71 24.00 1.06
CA ASP A 388 6.14 23.89 0.78
C ASP A 388 6.45 23.07 -0.48
N LEU A 389 5.49 22.27 -0.95
CA LEU A 389 5.62 21.50 -2.19
C LEU A 389 5.39 22.35 -3.45
N ASP A 390 5.09 23.66 -3.31
CA ASP A 390 5.00 24.57 -4.46
C ASP A 390 6.39 25.04 -4.97
N ARG A 391 7.49 24.64 -4.31
CA ARG A 391 8.87 25.09 -4.61
C ARG A 391 9.40 24.67 -5.98
N THR A 392 9.10 23.45 -6.42
CA THR A 392 9.58 22.92 -7.70
C THR A 392 8.43 22.42 -8.57
N ASP A 393 8.62 22.34 -9.88
CA ASP A 393 7.62 21.75 -10.77
C ASP A 393 7.32 20.29 -10.42
N ASP A 394 8.37 19.52 -10.12
CA ASP A 394 8.26 18.10 -9.79
C ASP A 394 7.46 17.89 -8.50
N ASP A 395 7.69 18.71 -7.46
CA ASP A 395 6.88 18.67 -6.24
C ASP A 395 5.44 19.10 -6.49
N ARG A 396 5.21 20.16 -7.29
CA ARG A 396 3.87 20.67 -7.60
C ARG A 396 2.98 19.62 -8.23
N VAL A 397 3.45 18.95 -9.28
CA VAL A 397 2.67 17.94 -10.01
C VAL A 397 2.49 16.65 -9.20
N ASN A 398 3.36 16.39 -8.22
CA ASN A 398 3.34 15.17 -7.42
C ASN A 398 2.77 15.32 -6.02
N ARG A 399 2.42 16.54 -5.59
CA ARG A 399 1.79 16.82 -4.31
C ARG A 399 0.60 15.94 -3.91
N PRO A 400 -0.25 15.41 -4.81
CA PRO A 400 -1.28 14.43 -4.43
C PRO A 400 -0.71 13.17 -3.78
N TYR A 401 0.55 12.82 -4.06
CA TYR A 401 1.23 11.64 -3.51
C TYR A 401 1.43 11.75 -1.99
N PRO A 402 2.19 12.72 -1.43
CA PRO A 402 2.31 12.86 0.02
C PRO A 402 0.99 13.22 0.70
N PHE A 403 0.09 13.94 0.01
CA PHE A 403 -1.24 14.23 0.54
C PHE A 403 -2.09 12.95 0.73
N ALA A 404 -2.06 12.00 -0.20
CA ALA A 404 -2.76 10.73 -0.07
C ALA A 404 -2.27 9.91 1.14
N TYR A 405 -0.96 9.92 1.40
CA TYR A 405 -0.37 9.26 2.57
C TYR A 405 -0.85 9.90 3.87
N ALA A 406 -0.85 11.23 3.93
CA ALA A 406 -1.34 11.97 5.08
C ALA A 406 -2.83 11.68 5.31
N PHE A 407 -3.62 11.77 4.26
CA PHE A 407 -5.05 11.49 4.29
C PHE A 407 -5.34 10.09 4.83
N ASN A 408 -4.69 9.06 4.27
CA ASN A 408 -4.90 7.69 4.72
C ASN A 408 -4.51 7.50 6.19
N ALA A 409 -3.34 8.00 6.61
CA ALA A 409 -2.80 7.83 7.96
C ALA A 409 -3.60 8.61 9.01
N LEU A 410 -3.99 9.85 8.72
CA LEU A 410 -4.79 10.67 9.63
C LEU A 410 -6.19 10.07 9.81
N ALA A 411 -6.82 9.60 8.73
CA ALA A 411 -8.10 8.90 8.82
C ALA A 411 -7.99 7.53 9.49
N GLU A 412 -6.80 6.94 9.57
CA GLU A 412 -6.57 5.69 10.30
C GLU A 412 -6.53 5.88 11.81
N ILE A 413 -6.02 7.04 12.26
CA ILE A 413 -5.88 7.37 13.68
C ILE A 413 -7.00 8.29 14.22
N GLY A 414 -8.01 8.56 13.39
CA GLY A 414 -9.16 9.42 13.73
C GLY A 414 -8.84 10.91 13.83
N CYS A 415 -7.84 11.40 13.08
CA CYS A 415 -7.40 12.81 13.05
C CYS A 415 -7.52 13.43 11.66
N ASP A 416 -8.41 12.90 10.80
CA ASP A 416 -8.59 13.38 9.43
C ASP A 416 -9.25 14.75 9.35
N ASP A 417 -10.01 15.15 10.37
CA ASP A 417 -10.61 16.47 10.49
C ASP A 417 -9.60 17.61 10.34
N LEU A 418 -8.34 17.39 10.73
CA LEU A 418 -7.23 18.33 10.54
C LEU A 418 -7.04 18.74 9.06
N LEU A 419 -7.39 17.88 8.10
CA LEU A 419 -7.31 18.17 6.67
C LEU A 419 -8.47 19.02 6.14
N PHE A 420 -9.52 19.20 6.94
CA PHE A 420 -10.78 19.86 6.56
C PHE A 420 -11.04 21.14 7.36
N GLN A 421 -10.19 21.46 8.33
CA GLN A 421 -10.27 22.70 9.09
C GLN A 421 -9.45 23.81 8.41
N PRO A 422 -9.93 25.07 8.43
CA PRO A 422 -9.13 26.24 8.01
C PRO A 422 -7.80 26.33 8.75
N ARG A 423 -6.68 26.53 8.03
CA ARG A 423 -5.37 26.75 8.68
C ARG A 423 -4.61 27.93 8.10
N ARG A 424 -3.75 28.52 8.94
CA ARG A 424 -2.96 29.72 8.59
C ARG A 424 -1.99 29.44 7.44
N ALA A 425 -1.37 28.26 7.39
CA ALA A 425 -0.45 27.86 6.32
C ALA A 425 -1.09 27.92 4.92
N TYR A 426 -2.42 27.77 4.86
CA TYR A 426 -3.21 27.78 3.63
C TYR A 426 -3.96 29.08 3.40
N GLY A 427 -3.64 30.16 4.13
CA GLY A 427 -4.34 31.44 4.01
C GLY A 427 -5.80 31.37 4.47
N GLY A 428 -6.13 30.47 5.39
CA GLY A 428 -7.50 30.27 5.89
C GLY A 428 -8.33 29.27 5.09
N ALA A 429 -7.78 28.64 4.05
CA ALA A 429 -8.40 27.46 3.43
C ALA A 429 -8.11 26.19 4.25
N ALA A 430 -8.91 25.14 4.03
CA ALA A 430 -8.57 23.81 4.51
C ALA A 430 -7.47 23.17 3.64
N PRO A 431 -6.61 22.30 4.20
CA PRO A 431 -5.57 21.60 3.44
C PRO A 431 -6.11 20.87 2.20
N VAL A 432 -7.24 20.16 2.32
CA VAL A 432 -7.86 19.43 1.20
C VAL A 432 -8.27 20.36 0.05
N ASP A 433 -8.91 21.48 0.37
CA ASP A 433 -9.36 22.45 -0.62
C ASP A 433 -8.17 23.11 -1.32
N TRP A 434 -7.14 23.43 -0.54
CA TRP A 434 -5.90 24.01 -1.05
C TRP A 434 -5.13 23.04 -1.97
N VAL A 435 -5.13 21.75 -1.65
CA VAL A 435 -4.53 20.73 -2.51
C VAL A 435 -5.31 20.59 -3.81
N VAL A 436 -6.61 20.33 -3.73
CA VAL A 436 -7.45 20.08 -4.91
C VAL A 436 -7.51 21.30 -5.84
N SER A 437 -7.60 22.51 -5.29
CA SER A 437 -7.67 23.75 -6.09
C SER A 437 -6.45 24.02 -6.98
N ARG A 438 -5.27 23.46 -6.68
CA ARG A 438 -4.07 23.61 -7.53
C ARG A 438 -3.79 22.44 -8.46
N LEU A 439 -4.65 21.43 -8.50
CA LEU A 439 -4.55 20.41 -9.55
C LEU A 439 -4.70 21.09 -10.91
N SER A 440 -4.00 20.63 -11.93
CA SER A 440 -4.25 21.07 -13.31
C SER A 440 -5.70 20.81 -13.75
N PRO A 441 -6.22 21.49 -14.79
CA PRO A 441 -7.56 21.20 -15.32
C PRO A 441 -7.71 19.72 -15.72
N GLY A 442 -8.73 19.05 -15.18
CA GLY A 442 -8.93 17.60 -15.30
C GLY A 442 -7.83 16.75 -14.68
N ALA A 443 -6.97 17.34 -13.84
CA ALA A 443 -5.78 16.74 -13.24
C ALA A 443 -4.85 16.01 -14.21
N ARG A 444 -4.72 16.51 -15.44
CA ARG A 444 -3.94 15.87 -16.52
C ARG A 444 -2.43 15.88 -16.27
N ALA A 445 -1.94 16.78 -15.42
CA ALA A 445 -0.52 16.93 -15.11
C ALA A 445 -0.09 16.11 -13.89
N GLU A 446 -1.01 15.56 -13.11
CA GLU A 446 -0.73 14.91 -11.82
C GLU A 446 -0.76 13.37 -11.94
N PRO A 447 0.34 12.71 -12.34
CA PRO A 447 0.35 11.27 -12.66
C PRO A 447 0.08 10.36 -11.45
N ARG A 448 0.18 10.90 -10.24
CA ARG A 448 0.05 10.18 -8.96
C ARG A 448 -1.28 10.48 -8.25
N LEU A 449 -2.24 11.16 -8.90
CA LEU A 449 -3.55 11.46 -8.32
C LEU A 449 -4.34 10.20 -7.92
N TYR A 450 -4.16 9.08 -8.62
CA TYR A 450 -4.81 7.81 -8.28
C TYR A 450 -4.54 7.34 -6.83
N MET A 451 -3.45 7.79 -6.21
CA MET A 451 -3.17 7.47 -4.81
C MET A 451 -4.13 8.17 -3.85
N LEU A 452 -4.59 9.40 -4.17
CA LEU A 452 -5.65 10.06 -3.41
C LEU A 452 -6.97 9.30 -3.57
N HIS A 453 -7.25 8.76 -4.76
CA HIS A 453 -8.38 7.86 -4.96
C HIS A 453 -8.27 6.61 -4.07
N HIS A 454 -7.09 5.98 -3.99
CA HIS A 454 -6.87 4.87 -3.05
C HIS A 454 -7.08 5.27 -1.58
N ALA A 455 -6.63 6.46 -1.17
CA ALA A 455 -6.86 6.95 0.20
C ALA A 455 -8.35 7.14 0.51
N LEU A 456 -9.12 7.69 -0.44
CA LEU A 456 -10.58 7.86 -0.31
C LEU A 456 -11.31 6.52 -0.29
N ILE A 457 -10.94 5.58 -1.16
CA ILE A 457 -11.47 4.20 -1.15
C ILE A 457 -11.15 3.52 0.18
N SER A 458 -9.89 3.60 0.63
CA SER A 458 -9.46 3.05 1.92
C SER A 458 -10.32 3.59 3.06
N TYR A 459 -10.54 4.91 3.09
CA TYR A 459 -11.32 5.54 4.14
C TYR A 459 -12.79 5.10 4.10
N ALA A 460 -13.42 5.10 2.93
CA ALA A 460 -14.80 4.65 2.77
C ALA A 460 -14.96 3.17 3.17
N LEU A 461 -14.02 2.30 2.81
CA LEU A 461 -14.05 0.89 3.19
C LEU A 461 -13.90 0.69 4.70
N ARG A 462 -13.14 1.53 5.42
CA ARG A 462 -13.06 1.47 6.88
C ARG A 462 -14.39 1.76 7.57
N MET A 463 -15.32 2.47 6.92
CA MET A 463 -16.64 2.76 7.51
C MET A 463 -17.58 1.56 7.58
N ARG A 464 -17.19 0.41 7.01
CA ARG A 464 -17.96 -0.82 7.16
C ARG A 464 -17.94 -1.29 8.63
N GLU A 465 -18.95 -2.05 9.00
CA GLU A 465 -18.96 -2.75 10.29
C GLU A 465 -17.80 -3.75 10.40
N PRO A 466 -17.21 -3.92 11.60
CA PRO A 466 -16.19 -4.94 11.82
C PRO A 466 -16.66 -6.33 11.39
N ALA A 467 -15.85 -6.99 10.57
CA ALA A 467 -16.07 -8.33 10.08
C ALA A 467 -14.78 -9.15 10.18
N PRO A 468 -14.86 -10.49 10.24
CA PRO A 468 -13.68 -11.34 10.14
C PRO A 468 -12.89 -11.05 8.85
N GLU A 469 -11.57 -11.28 8.90
CA GLU A 469 -10.75 -11.23 7.69
C GLU A 469 -11.27 -12.20 6.62
N ALA A 470 -10.99 -11.90 5.36
CA ALA A 470 -11.33 -12.79 4.25
C ALA A 470 -10.69 -14.18 4.46
N PRO A 471 -11.31 -15.27 3.96
CA PRO A 471 -10.84 -16.64 4.21
C PRO A 471 -9.35 -16.85 3.92
N VAL A 472 -8.84 -16.25 2.84
CA VAL A 472 -7.43 -16.32 2.45
C VAL A 472 -6.44 -15.82 3.52
N PHE A 473 -6.88 -14.92 4.40
CA PHE A 473 -6.10 -14.40 5.51
C PHE A 473 -6.43 -15.14 6.81
N ARG A 474 -7.72 -15.32 7.09
CA ARG A 474 -8.21 -15.96 8.33
C ARG A 474 -7.70 -17.40 8.50
N ASP A 475 -7.57 -18.12 7.39
CA ASP A 475 -7.21 -19.54 7.40
C ASP A 475 -5.68 -19.74 7.33
N PHE A 476 -4.90 -18.65 7.24
CA PHE A 476 -3.44 -18.66 7.26
C PHE A 476 -2.91 -18.42 8.68
N VAL A 477 -1.84 -19.13 9.06
CA VAL A 477 -1.14 -18.94 10.33
C VAL A 477 0.35 -18.81 10.04
N PHE A 478 1.01 -17.81 10.64
CA PHE A 478 2.46 -17.68 10.52
C PHE A 478 3.13 -18.83 11.27
N PRO A 479 4.16 -19.47 10.69
CA PRO A 479 4.96 -20.51 11.36
C PRO A 479 5.52 -20.11 12.74
N ALA A 480 5.75 -18.82 12.98
CA ALA A 480 6.21 -18.33 14.29
C ALA A 480 5.11 -18.33 15.37
N ASP A 481 3.84 -18.41 14.98
CA ASP A 481 2.69 -18.39 15.89
C ASP A 481 2.17 -19.80 16.23
N THR A 482 2.72 -20.85 15.59
CA THR A 482 2.39 -22.27 15.82
C THR A 482 3.36 -22.90 16.80
#